data_AF-A0A5B9DDW6-F1
#
_entry.id   AF-A0A5B9DDW6-F1
#
_cell.length_a   1.000
_cell.length_b   1.000
_cell.length_c   1.000
_cell.angle_alpha   90.00
_cell.angle_beta   90.00
_cell.angle_gamma   90.00
#
_symmetry.space_group_name_H-M   'P 1'
#
loop_
_entity.id
_entity.type
_entity.pdbx_description
1 polymer ?
#
loop_
_entity_poly.entity_id
_entity_poly.type
_entity_poly.pdbx_seq_one_letter_code
_entity_poly.pdbx_strand_id
1 'polypeptide(L)'
;MKKLILVQWNVKTGPLNLVQFPPEEEIIPNEFLLKIWAKHEMNSDSNFCSLKEGKKYYCSLLKIHKIENQPYFIILELDENDDVRIFEEILENIAEDLILKVGKPYFSHVLTETYTTIKHYSDLDEFQIFLRLFEDKNRIDILHILRKGVISKPKLEQNLEEQFGYANLNLDLLLTPFIRLGMISVLNDPGSNISFYLTYDAYACRIPPKQSPKVVDLEQKIIKFFSIPQILDDDLLQDIVKLHQQPGVKELNSLLREDVPNGIDYEIALTTVRNDPTILEELERFSFIYIYEEKQVFLFSNLQFVKFNPSYLLHILKKRYESKEISLEQLIHQIEFISK
;
A
#
# COMPACT_ATOMS: atom_id res chain seq x y z
N MET A 1 6.51 -16.01 6.09
CA MET A 1 7.55 -15.30 6.88
C MET A 1 7.76 -15.97 8.25
N LYS A 2 9.03 -16.30 8.56
CA LYS A 2 9.44 -17.00 9.79
C LYS A 2 10.02 -16.08 10.85
N LYS A 3 10.91 -15.15 10.49
CA LYS A 3 11.65 -14.31 11.45
C LYS A 3 11.77 -12.86 10.98
N LEU A 4 11.80 -11.94 11.93
CA LEU A 4 12.23 -10.54 11.77
C LEU A 4 13.46 -10.32 12.65
N ILE A 5 14.52 -9.77 12.08
CA ILE A 5 15.80 -9.57 12.76
C ILE A 5 16.25 -8.14 12.48
N LEU A 6 16.60 -7.43 13.55
CA LEU A 6 17.20 -6.11 13.48
C LEU A 6 18.65 -6.18 13.95
N VAL A 7 19.57 -5.73 13.11
CA VAL A 7 21.01 -5.73 13.42
C VAL A 7 21.54 -4.32 13.33
N GLN A 8 22.06 -3.81 14.44
CA GLN A 8 22.90 -2.62 14.44
C GLN A 8 24.30 -3.01 13.97
N TRP A 9 24.85 -2.29 13.00
CA TRP A 9 26.13 -2.61 12.39
C TRP A 9 27.16 -1.52 12.59
N ASN A 10 28.40 -1.93 12.83
CA ASN A 10 29.55 -1.06 12.87
C ASN A 10 30.53 -1.45 11.77
N VAL A 11 30.91 -0.48 10.95
CA VAL A 11 31.80 -0.70 9.79
C VAL A 11 33.17 -1.27 10.19
N LYS A 12 33.64 -1.04 11.43
CA LYS A 12 34.93 -1.50 11.93
C LYS A 12 34.87 -2.83 12.66
N THR A 13 33.78 -3.08 13.41
CA THR A 13 33.70 -4.23 14.34
C THR A 13 32.63 -5.25 13.96
N GLY A 14 31.81 -4.99 12.94
CA GLY A 14 30.72 -5.86 12.51
C GLY A 14 29.43 -5.66 13.32
N PRO A 15 28.60 -6.70 13.53
CA PRO A 15 27.31 -6.58 14.20
C PRO A 15 27.49 -6.24 15.68
N LEU A 16 26.84 -5.17 16.15
CA LEU A 16 26.92 -4.70 17.54
C LEU A 16 25.77 -5.22 18.40
N ASN A 17 24.55 -5.13 17.87
CA ASN A 17 23.34 -5.52 18.58
C ASN A 17 22.43 -6.26 17.62
N LEU A 18 21.93 -7.42 18.04
CA LEU A 18 21.02 -8.24 17.27
C LEU A 18 19.78 -8.49 18.12
N VAL A 19 18.63 -8.06 17.62
CA VAL A 19 17.34 -8.36 18.22
C VAL A 19 16.51 -9.08 17.18
N GLN A 20 15.78 -10.12 17.60
CA GLN A 20 14.97 -10.92 16.69
C GLN A 20 13.61 -11.25 17.27
N PHE A 21 12.68 -11.55 16.38
CA PHE A 21 11.38 -12.12 16.70
C PHE A 21 11.00 -13.22 15.69
N PRO A 22 10.51 -14.39 16.13
CA PRO A 22 10.36 -14.82 17.53
C PRO A 22 11.71 -14.96 18.28
N PRO A 23 11.77 -14.74 19.60
CA PRO A 23 13.03 -14.79 20.36
C PRO A 23 13.55 -16.22 20.58
N GLU A 24 12.67 -17.22 20.56
CA GLU A 24 12.98 -18.65 20.75
C GLU A 24 13.75 -19.27 19.57
N GLU A 25 13.78 -18.58 18.44
CA GLU A 25 14.34 -19.07 17.19
C GLU A 25 15.87 -18.98 17.15
N GLU A 26 16.50 -19.85 16.35
CA GLU A 26 17.96 -19.86 16.22
C GLU A 26 18.47 -18.52 15.64
N ILE A 27 19.50 -17.95 16.30
CA ILE A 27 20.14 -16.69 15.89
C ILE A 27 20.92 -16.92 14.58
N ILE A 28 20.83 -15.97 13.66
CA ILE A 28 21.58 -16.01 12.41
C ILE A 28 23.09 -15.95 12.69
N PRO A 29 23.91 -16.82 12.07
CA PRO A 29 25.36 -16.79 12.21
C PRO A 29 26.00 -15.49 11.69
N ASN A 30 27.06 -15.01 12.36
CA ASN A 30 27.78 -13.80 11.94
C ASN A 30 28.34 -13.88 10.51
N GLU A 31 28.77 -15.06 10.06
CA GLU A 31 29.21 -15.30 8.68
C GLU A 31 28.12 -14.95 7.66
N PHE A 32 26.86 -15.20 8.02
CA PHE A 32 25.72 -14.89 7.17
C PHE A 32 25.42 -13.39 7.13
N LEU A 33 25.52 -12.70 8.28
CA LEU A 33 25.39 -11.25 8.34
C LEU A 33 26.45 -10.55 7.48
N LEU A 34 27.68 -11.08 7.44
CA LEU A 34 28.74 -10.60 6.55
C LEU A 34 28.38 -10.76 5.07
N LYS A 35 27.72 -11.87 4.67
CA LYS A 35 27.23 -12.05 3.30
C LYS A 35 26.14 -11.03 2.94
N ILE A 36 25.23 -10.74 3.86
CA ILE A 36 24.20 -9.71 3.68
C ILE A 36 24.85 -8.33 3.51
N TRP A 37 25.82 -7.99 4.36
CA TRP A 37 26.58 -6.75 4.25
C TRP A 37 27.27 -6.61 2.90
N ALA A 38 28.03 -7.63 2.48
CA ALA A 38 28.71 -7.63 1.19
C ALA A 38 27.73 -7.45 0.03
N LYS A 39 26.52 -8.01 0.13
CA LYS A 39 25.50 -7.89 -0.90
C LYS A 39 24.93 -6.47 -1.00
N HIS A 40 24.72 -5.78 0.12
CA HIS A 40 24.31 -4.37 0.13
C HIS A 40 25.40 -3.47 -0.44
N GLU A 41 26.67 -3.69 -0.08
CA GLU A 41 27.81 -2.91 -0.62
C GLU A 41 27.97 -3.09 -2.15
N MET A 42 27.61 -4.26 -2.69
CA MET A 42 27.63 -4.52 -4.12
C MET A 42 26.42 -3.94 -4.87
N ASN A 43 25.35 -3.58 -4.16
CA ASN A 43 24.08 -3.15 -4.75
C ASN A 43 23.89 -1.65 -4.54
N SER A 44 24.64 -0.83 -5.29
CA SER A 44 24.69 0.64 -5.11
C SER A 44 23.36 1.36 -5.32
N ASP A 45 22.41 0.73 -6.01
CA ASP A 45 21.21 1.39 -6.52
C ASP A 45 19.96 1.10 -5.67
N SER A 46 20.04 0.14 -4.73
CA SER A 46 18.95 -0.19 -3.82
C SER A 46 19.46 -0.58 -2.44
N ASN A 47 18.84 0.02 -1.42
CA ASN A 47 19.06 -0.33 -0.02
C ASN A 47 18.45 -1.69 0.37
N PHE A 48 17.81 -2.38 -0.58
CA PHE A 48 17.19 -3.67 -0.37
C PHE A 48 17.93 -4.77 -1.14
N CYS A 49 18.10 -5.93 -0.50
CA CYS A 49 18.63 -7.10 -1.17
C CYS A 49 17.92 -8.38 -0.68
N SER A 50 17.99 -9.42 -1.49
CA SER A 50 17.48 -10.75 -1.15
C SER A 50 18.56 -11.81 -1.34
N LEU A 51 18.59 -12.81 -0.48
CA LEU A 51 19.62 -13.85 -0.50
C LEU A 51 19.00 -15.21 -0.19
N LYS A 52 19.40 -16.22 -0.96
CA LYS A 52 19.03 -17.62 -0.75
C LYS A 52 20.23 -18.38 -0.21
N GLU A 53 20.06 -19.08 0.89
CA GLU A 53 21.06 -19.99 1.44
C GLU A 53 20.42 -21.33 1.77
N GLY A 54 20.75 -22.35 0.96
CA GLY A 54 20.08 -23.64 1.02
C GLY A 54 18.58 -23.53 0.76
N LYS A 55 17.78 -23.91 1.77
CA LYS A 55 16.31 -23.84 1.75
C LYS A 55 15.73 -22.57 2.39
N LYS A 56 16.59 -21.68 2.90
CA LYS A 56 16.14 -20.45 3.54
C LYS A 56 16.26 -19.27 2.57
N TYR A 57 15.20 -18.50 2.47
CA TYR A 57 15.17 -17.23 1.76
C TYR A 57 15.20 -16.10 2.77
N TYR A 58 16.02 -15.10 2.50
CA TYR A 58 16.10 -13.91 3.31
C TYR A 58 15.96 -12.68 2.42
N CYS A 59 15.35 -11.64 2.97
CA CYS A 59 15.46 -10.29 2.43
C CYS A 59 15.97 -9.35 3.51
N SER A 60 16.64 -8.28 3.10
CA SER A 60 17.29 -7.35 3.99
C SER A 60 17.16 -5.94 3.46
N LEU A 61 16.78 -5.01 4.34
CA LEU A 61 16.78 -3.58 4.08
C LEU A 61 17.87 -2.92 4.94
N LEU A 62 18.73 -2.12 4.32
CA LEU A 62 19.73 -1.29 4.96
C LEU A 62 19.19 0.13 5.17
N LYS A 63 19.24 0.61 6.41
CA LYS A 63 18.89 2.00 6.73
C LYS A 63 19.92 2.62 7.66
N ILE A 64 20.23 3.90 7.44
CA ILE A 64 21.13 4.66 8.31
C ILE A 64 20.29 5.41 9.33
N HIS A 65 20.55 5.18 10.62
CA HIS A 65 19.85 5.89 11.69
C HIS A 65 20.22 7.37 11.66
N LYS A 66 19.23 8.26 11.40
CA LYS A 66 19.45 9.71 11.19
C LYS A 66 20.22 10.40 12.32
N ILE A 67 19.98 10.02 13.58
CA ILE A 67 20.65 10.62 14.76
C ILE A 67 22.01 9.97 15.06
N GLU A 68 22.08 8.64 15.16
CA GLU A 68 23.30 7.93 15.57
C GLU A 68 24.32 7.75 14.43
N ASN A 69 23.91 7.98 13.18
CA ASN A 69 24.68 7.75 11.97
C ASN A 69 25.29 6.34 11.89
N GLN A 70 24.55 5.35 12.40
CA GLN A 70 24.91 3.93 12.35
C GLN A 70 24.01 3.19 11.35
N PRO A 71 24.57 2.25 10.56
CA PRO A 71 23.78 1.38 9.70
C PRO A 71 23.02 0.33 10.52
N TYR A 72 21.77 0.10 10.13
CA TYR A 72 20.90 -0.94 10.64
C TYR A 72 20.44 -1.83 9.48
N PHE A 73 20.47 -3.15 9.68
CA PHE A 73 19.82 -4.13 8.81
C PHE A 73 18.50 -4.57 9.40
N ILE A 74 17.45 -4.51 8.62
CA ILE A 74 16.18 -5.16 8.91
C ILE A 74 16.08 -6.37 8.00
N ILE A 75 16.21 -7.56 8.58
CA ILE A 75 16.30 -8.84 7.86
C ILE A 75 15.03 -9.63 8.15
N LEU A 76 14.43 -10.19 7.11
CA LEU A 76 13.34 -11.15 7.22
C LEU A 76 13.79 -12.52 6.73
N GLU A 77 13.44 -13.57 7.48
CA GLU A 77 13.46 -14.94 6.98
C GLU A 77 12.09 -15.28 6.39
N LEU A 78 12.07 -15.63 5.10
CA LEU A 78 10.88 -15.87 4.29
C LEU A 78 10.66 -17.37 4.07
N ASP A 79 9.40 -17.75 3.81
CA ASP A 79 9.04 -19.09 3.34
C ASP A 79 9.34 -19.25 1.84
N GLU A 80 9.45 -20.49 1.34
CA GLU A 80 9.82 -20.75 -0.07
C GLU A 80 8.82 -20.17 -1.10
N ASN A 81 7.58 -19.91 -0.67
CA ASN A 81 6.50 -19.36 -1.52
C ASN A 81 6.30 -17.85 -1.36
N ASP A 82 7.05 -17.19 -0.46
CA ASP A 82 6.90 -15.77 -0.18
C ASP A 82 7.49 -14.92 -1.34
N ASP A 83 6.72 -13.97 -1.86
CA ASP A 83 7.22 -13.02 -2.87
C ASP A 83 8.02 -11.90 -2.18
N VAL A 84 9.34 -11.93 -2.37
CA VAL A 84 10.31 -10.99 -1.80
C VAL A 84 9.95 -9.52 -2.04
N ARG A 85 9.34 -9.20 -3.20
CA ARG A 85 9.00 -7.81 -3.57
C ARG A 85 7.96 -7.19 -2.65
N ILE A 86 7.06 -8.02 -2.11
CA ILE A 86 6.04 -7.61 -1.14
C ILE A 86 6.70 -7.11 0.15
N PHE A 87 7.82 -7.72 0.54
CA PHE A 87 8.51 -7.40 1.77
C PHE A 87 9.39 -6.16 1.68
N GLU A 88 9.89 -5.84 0.49
CA GLU A 88 10.60 -4.57 0.26
C GLU A 88 9.70 -3.38 0.62
N GLU A 89 8.43 -3.40 0.19
CA GLU A 89 7.49 -2.30 0.39
C GLU A 89 7.20 -2.06 1.87
N ILE A 90 6.85 -3.13 2.58
CA ILE A 90 6.54 -2.98 3.99
C ILE A 90 7.77 -2.57 4.78
N LEU A 91 8.93 -3.17 4.50
CA LEU A 91 10.15 -2.86 5.23
C LEU A 91 10.51 -1.39 5.08
N GLU A 92 10.42 -0.82 3.87
CA GLU A 92 10.66 0.60 3.63
C GLU A 92 9.75 1.50 4.48
N ASN A 93 8.47 1.14 4.60
CA ASN A 93 7.49 1.92 5.36
C ASN A 93 7.67 1.84 6.88
N ILE A 94 8.04 0.68 7.41
CA ILE A 94 8.15 0.48 8.88
C ILE A 94 9.55 0.76 9.43
N ALA A 95 10.56 0.86 8.57
CA ALA A 95 11.95 0.85 8.99
C ALA A 95 12.32 2.02 9.90
N GLU A 96 11.93 3.25 9.54
CA GLU A 96 12.27 4.44 10.32
C GLU A 96 11.68 4.36 11.73
N ASP A 97 10.40 4.01 11.83
CA ASP A 97 9.70 3.86 13.10
C ASP A 97 10.29 2.75 13.97
N LEU A 98 10.63 1.62 13.36
CA LEU A 98 11.24 0.49 14.06
C LEU A 98 12.62 0.89 14.62
N ILE A 99 13.46 1.54 13.81
CA ILE A 99 14.81 1.96 14.17
C ILE A 99 14.79 3.03 15.27
N LEU A 100 13.89 4.01 15.21
CA LEU A 100 13.78 5.07 16.23
C LEU A 100 13.38 4.54 17.62
N LYS A 101 12.71 3.39 17.68
CA LYS A 101 12.23 2.77 18.92
C LYS A 101 13.26 1.80 19.53
N VAL A 102 14.38 1.54 18.86
CA VAL A 102 15.46 0.67 19.35
C VAL A 102 16.01 1.19 20.69
N GLY A 103 16.23 0.27 21.63
CA GLY A 103 16.75 0.60 22.96
C GLY A 103 15.75 1.27 23.91
N LYS A 104 14.51 1.52 23.48
CA LYS A 104 13.44 2.00 24.37
C LYS A 104 12.85 0.84 25.20
N PRO A 105 12.33 1.10 26.42
CA PRO A 105 11.80 0.05 27.31
C PRO A 105 10.70 -0.85 26.69
N TYR A 106 9.95 -0.33 25.72
CA TYR A 106 8.84 -1.04 25.07
C TYR A 106 9.20 -1.64 23.70
N PHE A 107 10.49 -1.69 23.34
CA PHE A 107 10.92 -2.09 22.02
C PHE A 107 10.54 -3.54 21.66
N SER A 108 10.54 -4.47 22.63
CA SER A 108 10.12 -5.86 22.40
C SER A 108 8.66 -5.97 21.95
N HIS A 109 7.78 -5.13 22.51
CA HIS A 109 6.38 -5.06 22.10
C HIS A 109 6.25 -4.52 20.67
N VAL A 110 6.94 -3.41 20.38
CA VAL A 110 7.02 -2.81 19.04
C VAL A 110 7.51 -3.81 18.01
N LEU A 111 8.56 -4.58 18.32
CA LEU A 111 9.11 -5.60 17.43
C LEU A 111 8.10 -6.72 17.15
N THR A 112 7.33 -7.12 18.17
CA THR A 112 6.26 -8.13 18.05
C THR A 112 5.11 -7.64 17.16
N GLU A 113 4.64 -6.42 17.38
CA GLU A 113 3.61 -5.79 16.54
C GLU A 113 4.08 -5.63 15.10
N THR A 114 5.34 -5.22 14.92
CA THR A 114 5.97 -5.05 13.61
C THR A 114 6.06 -6.40 12.89
N TYR A 115 6.56 -7.46 13.54
CA TYR A 115 6.58 -8.81 12.97
C TYR A 115 5.17 -9.26 12.54
N THR A 116 4.17 -9.03 13.39
CA THR A 116 2.78 -9.43 13.10
C THR A 116 2.23 -8.66 11.90
N THR A 117 2.51 -7.36 11.82
CA THR A 117 2.14 -6.50 10.70
C THR A 117 2.77 -6.96 9.39
N ILE A 118 4.07 -7.30 9.40
CA ILE A 118 4.76 -7.83 8.22
C ILE A 118 4.22 -9.20 7.82
N LYS A 119 4.02 -10.09 8.79
CA LYS A 119 3.54 -11.44 8.54
C LYS A 119 2.16 -11.43 7.87
N HIS A 120 1.27 -10.53 8.26
CA HIS A 120 -0.07 -10.40 7.68
C HIS A 120 -0.13 -9.49 6.46
N TYR A 121 1.00 -8.92 6.03
CA TYR A 121 1.05 -8.08 4.84
C TYR A 121 0.83 -8.86 3.54
N SER A 122 1.15 -10.16 3.53
CA SER A 122 0.76 -11.07 2.45
C SER A 122 -0.75 -11.31 2.40
N ASP A 123 -1.44 -11.18 3.55
CA ASP A 123 -2.86 -11.51 3.73
C ASP A 123 -3.78 -10.31 3.47
N LEU A 124 -3.24 -9.19 3.01
CA LEU A 124 -4.03 -7.99 2.73
C LEU A 124 -5.09 -8.30 1.69
N ASP A 125 -6.33 -8.01 2.06
CA ASP A 125 -7.43 -8.04 1.13
C ASP A 125 -7.27 -6.94 0.06
N GLU A 126 -8.01 -7.10 -1.04
CA GLU A 126 -7.96 -6.17 -2.17
C GLU A 126 -8.25 -4.72 -1.76
N PHE A 127 -9.15 -4.52 -0.79
CA PHE A 127 -9.53 -3.20 -0.29
C PHE A 127 -8.36 -2.51 0.41
N GLN A 128 -7.60 -3.23 1.25
CA GLN A 128 -6.39 -2.70 1.89
C GLN A 128 -5.30 -2.35 0.88
N ILE A 129 -5.15 -3.14 -0.18
CA ILE A 129 -4.18 -2.84 -1.24
C ILE A 129 -4.59 -1.56 -1.99
N PHE A 130 -5.88 -1.36 -2.25
CA PHE A 130 -6.38 -0.11 -2.81
C PHE A 130 -6.15 1.09 -1.91
N LEU A 131 -6.42 0.98 -0.61
CA LEU A 131 -6.14 2.07 0.34
C LEU A 131 -4.68 2.52 0.20
N ARG A 132 -3.74 1.59 0.17
CA ARG A 132 -2.31 1.95 0.04
C ARG A 132 -1.91 2.46 -1.33
N LEU A 133 -2.58 2.03 -2.40
CA LEU A 133 -2.36 2.60 -3.72
C LEU A 133 -2.74 4.08 -3.73
N PHE A 134 -3.91 4.41 -3.17
CA PHE A 134 -4.45 5.78 -3.18
C PHE A 134 -4.00 6.65 -1.99
N GLU A 135 -3.21 6.11 -1.08
CA GLU A 135 -2.54 6.91 -0.03
C GLU A 135 -1.29 7.62 -0.56
N ASP A 136 -0.56 6.96 -1.46
CA ASP A 136 0.69 7.45 -2.01
C ASP A 136 0.45 8.27 -3.29
N LYS A 137 0.78 9.55 -3.22
CA LYS A 137 0.68 10.48 -4.35
C LYS A 137 1.46 10.00 -5.58
N ASN A 138 2.65 9.42 -5.39
CA ASN A 138 3.47 8.93 -6.50
C ASN A 138 2.75 7.82 -7.26
N ARG A 139 1.99 6.96 -6.55
CA ARG A 139 1.20 5.90 -7.16
C ARG A 139 0.01 6.48 -7.93
N ILE A 140 -0.68 7.47 -7.38
CA ILE A 140 -1.76 8.17 -8.10
C ILE A 140 -1.21 8.78 -9.40
N ASP A 141 -0.05 9.44 -9.34
CA ASP A 141 0.60 10.04 -10.51
C ASP A 141 1.02 8.98 -11.55
N ILE A 142 1.54 7.83 -11.10
CA ILE A 142 1.79 6.67 -11.96
C ILE A 142 0.51 6.19 -12.63
N LEU A 143 -0.60 6.06 -11.89
CA LEU A 143 -1.89 5.67 -12.46
C LEU A 143 -2.33 6.65 -13.54
N HIS A 144 -2.19 7.95 -13.33
CA HIS A 144 -2.51 8.99 -14.32
C HIS A 144 -1.65 8.91 -15.58
N ILE A 145 -0.36 8.55 -15.45
CA ILE A 145 0.49 8.29 -16.60
C ILE A 145 -0.01 7.05 -17.36
N LEU A 146 -0.31 5.95 -16.65
CA LEU A 146 -0.80 4.71 -17.25
C LEU A 146 -2.17 4.87 -17.92
N ARG A 147 -3.00 5.82 -17.45
CA ARG A 147 -4.26 6.23 -18.11
C ARG A 147 -4.06 6.88 -19.47
N LYS A 148 -2.82 7.13 -19.90
CA LYS A 148 -2.46 7.57 -21.26
C LYS A 148 -2.03 6.40 -22.16
N GLY A 149 -2.12 5.16 -21.67
CA GLY A 149 -1.75 3.93 -22.36
C GLY A 149 -0.35 3.44 -22.04
N VAL A 150 0.10 2.43 -22.78
CA VAL A 150 1.40 1.76 -22.61
C VAL A 150 2.59 2.73 -22.49
N ILE A 151 3.51 2.40 -21.60
CA ILE A 151 4.73 3.17 -21.34
C ILE A 151 5.91 2.25 -20.99
N SER A 152 7.11 2.56 -21.48
CA SER A 152 8.33 1.84 -21.11
C SER A 152 8.87 2.30 -19.74
N LYS A 153 9.62 1.45 -19.04
CA LYS A 153 10.22 1.79 -17.74
C LYS A 153 11.06 3.07 -17.77
N PRO A 154 12.00 3.27 -18.73
CA PRO A 154 12.77 4.51 -18.80
C PRO A 154 11.90 5.74 -19.07
N LYS A 155 10.82 5.60 -19.85
CA LYS A 155 9.93 6.72 -20.15
C LYS A 155 9.03 7.07 -18.96
N LEU A 156 8.65 6.08 -18.15
CA LEU A 156 7.93 6.30 -16.90
C LEU A 156 8.81 7.06 -15.90
N GLU A 157 10.06 6.65 -15.72
CA GLU A 157 11.06 7.36 -14.89
C GLU A 157 11.19 8.81 -15.33
N GLN A 158 11.43 9.04 -16.62
CA GLN A 158 11.54 10.38 -17.19
C GLN A 158 10.28 11.22 -16.96
N ASN A 159 9.08 10.64 -17.17
CA ASN A 159 7.83 11.37 -16.99
C ASN A 159 7.60 11.76 -15.52
N LEU A 160 7.98 10.90 -14.56
CA LEU A 160 7.86 11.19 -13.14
C LEU A 160 8.81 12.30 -12.71
N GLU A 161 10.02 12.32 -13.25
CA GLU A 161 10.99 13.39 -13.02
C GLU A 161 10.53 14.72 -13.64
N GLU A 162 10.12 14.71 -14.92
CA GLU A 162 9.76 15.93 -15.65
C GLU A 162 8.43 16.55 -15.20
N GLN A 163 7.41 15.74 -14.91
CA GLN A 163 6.07 16.23 -14.58
C GLN A 163 5.90 16.51 -13.08
N PHE A 164 6.60 15.77 -12.22
CA PHE A 164 6.37 15.79 -10.77
C PHE A 164 7.64 16.02 -9.94
N GLY A 165 8.82 16.02 -10.56
CA GLY A 165 10.09 16.29 -9.87
C GLY A 165 10.65 15.10 -9.08
N TYR A 166 10.16 13.87 -9.32
CA TYR A 166 10.60 12.70 -8.60
C TYR A 166 11.84 12.06 -9.24
N ALA A 167 12.98 12.12 -8.55
CA ALA A 167 14.22 11.47 -8.97
C ALA A 167 14.53 10.24 -8.11
N ASN A 168 15.18 9.22 -8.69
CA ASN A 168 15.64 7.99 -8.01
C ASN A 168 14.54 7.20 -7.27
N LEU A 169 13.34 7.14 -7.85
CA LEU A 169 12.25 6.31 -7.30
C LEU A 169 12.51 4.82 -7.53
N ASN A 170 12.24 3.99 -6.53
CA ASN A 170 12.16 2.55 -6.71
C ASN A 170 10.81 2.20 -7.37
N LEU A 171 10.78 2.20 -8.71
CA LEU A 171 9.57 1.91 -9.47
C LEU A 171 8.99 0.52 -9.20
N ASP A 172 9.84 -0.48 -9.00
CA ASP A 172 9.38 -1.85 -8.79
C ASP A 172 8.57 -1.94 -7.48
N LEU A 173 8.93 -1.14 -6.48
CA LEU A 173 8.18 -0.95 -5.25
C LEU A 173 6.83 -0.25 -5.48
N LEU A 174 6.86 0.88 -6.18
CA LEU A 174 5.66 1.69 -6.42
C LEU A 174 4.62 0.95 -7.27
N LEU A 175 5.06 0.05 -8.15
CA LEU A 175 4.21 -0.74 -9.02
C LEU A 175 3.64 -2.00 -8.36
N THR A 176 4.15 -2.39 -7.19
CA THR A 176 3.73 -3.63 -6.50
C THR A 176 2.22 -3.69 -6.22
N PRO A 177 1.57 -2.63 -5.68
CA PRO A 177 0.11 -2.62 -5.50
C PRO A 177 -0.66 -2.82 -6.81
N PHE A 178 -0.21 -2.20 -7.91
CA PHE A 178 -0.84 -2.32 -9.22
C PHE A 178 -0.80 -3.75 -9.75
N ILE A 179 0.34 -4.43 -9.59
CA ILE A 179 0.52 -5.83 -9.99
C ILE A 179 -0.40 -6.72 -9.14
N ARG A 180 -0.43 -6.53 -7.82
CA ARG A 180 -1.27 -7.33 -6.91
C ARG A 180 -2.76 -7.16 -7.18
N LEU A 181 -3.20 -5.96 -7.53
CA LEU A 181 -4.58 -5.67 -7.91
C LEU A 181 -4.95 -6.17 -9.32
N GLY A 182 -3.95 -6.64 -10.09
CA GLY A 182 -4.09 -7.02 -11.49
C GLY A 182 -4.38 -5.84 -12.42
N MET A 183 -4.04 -4.61 -11.99
CA MET A 183 -4.27 -3.38 -12.74
C MET A 183 -3.24 -3.14 -13.85
N ILE A 184 -2.05 -3.73 -13.73
CA ILE A 184 -1.02 -3.66 -14.77
C ILE A 184 -0.47 -5.03 -15.16
N SER A 185 -0.02 -5.13 -16.40
CA SER A 185 0.82 -6.21 -16.91
C SER A 185 2.18 -5.68 -17.33
N VAL A 186 3.22 -6.47 -17.05
CA VAL A 186 4.62 -6.13 -17.35
C VAL A 186 5.12 -7.06 -18.44
N LEU A 187 5.54 -6.52 -19.58
CA LEU A 187 6.07 -7.30 -20.71
C LEU A 187 7.41 -6.73 -21.18
N ASN A 188 8.23 -7.59 -21.78
CA ASN A 188 9.44 -7.18 -22.48
C ASN A 188 9.14 -7.02 -23.97
N ASP A 189 8.98 -5.78 -24.42
CA ASP A 189 8.78 -5.49 -25.83
C ASP A 189 10.13 -5.31 -26.54
N PRO A 190 10.25 -5.77 -27.80
CA PRO A 190 11.44 -5.55 -28.61
C PRO A 190 11.83 -4.07 -28.65
N GLY A 191 13.03 -3.75 -28.18
CA GLY A 191 13.59 -2.39 -28.15
C GLY A 191 13.20 -1.51 -26.96
N SER A 192 12.25 -1.91 -26.10
CA SER A 192 11.81 -1.12 -24.93
C SER A 192 12.24 -1.71 -23.57
N ASN A 193 12.92 -2.86 -23.56
CA ASN A 193 13.34 -3.68 -22.41
C ASN A 193 12.19 -4.13 -21.48
N ILE A 194 11.42 -3.20 -20.91
CA ILE A 194 10.28 -3.47 -20.04
C ILE A 194 9.22 -2.38 -20.27
N SER A 195 7.99 -2.78 -20.56
CA SER A 195 6.83 -1.89 -20.67
C SER A 195 5.71 -2.28 -19.72
N PHE A 196 4.95 -1.28 -19.30
CA PHE A 196 3.80 -1.39 -18.41
C PHE A 196 2.53 -1.13 -19.18
N TYR A 197 1.57 -2.04 -19.04
CA TYR A 197 0.28 -2.04 -19.70
C TYR A 197 -0.83 -1.93 -18.67
N LEU A 198 -1.73 -0.96 -18.80
CA LEU A 198 -2.90 -0.86 -17.94
C LEU A 198 -3.93 -1.91 -18.37
N THR A 199 -4.16 -2.93 -17.55
CA THR A 199 -5.14 -4.00 -17.79
C THR A 199 -6.51 -3.65 -17.20
N TYR A 200 -6.51 -3.06 -16.01
CA TYR A 200 -7.70 -2.53 -15.36
C TYR A 200 -7.38 -1.15 -14.79
N ASP A 201 -8.31 -0.21 -14.96
CA ASP A 201 -8.30 1.04 -14.21
C ASP A 201 -9.23 0.91 -13.00
N ALA A 202 -9.10 1.82 -12.05
CA ALA A 202 -9.94 1.87 -10.86
C ALA A 202 -10.30 3.30 -10.50
N TYR A 203 -11.51 3.49 -9.97
CA TYR A 203 -11.91 4.71 -9.29
C TYR A 203 -12.50 4.36 -7.92
N ALA A 204 -12.51 5.33 -7.02
CA ALA A 204 -13.16 5.22 -5.74
C ALA A 204 -14.50 5.96 -5.75
N CYS A 205 -15.49 5.40 -5.08
CA CYS A 205 -16.78 6.03 -4.90
C CYS A 205 -17.37 5.70 -3.53
N ARG A 206 -18.34 6.50 -3.10
CA ARG A 206 -19.21 6.14 -1.99
C ARG A 206 -20.39 5.34 -2.51
N ILE A 207 -20.78 4.32 -1.77
CA ILE A 207 -22.00 3.54 -2.01
C ILE A 207 -22.90 3.57 -0.77
N PRO A 208 -24.23 3.47 -0.94
CA PRO A 208 -25.14 3.40 0.19
C PRO A 208 -24.93 2.10 1.00
N PRO A 209 -25.36 2.07 2.27
CA PRO A 209 -25.46 0.85 3.05
C PRO A 209 -26.37 -0.18 2.36
N LYS A 210 -26.11 -1.48 2.56
CA LYS A 210 -26.90 -2.56 1.94
C LYS A 210 -28.34 -2.64 2.48
N GLN A 211 -28.58 -2.12 3.67
CA GLN A 211 -29.89 -2.09 4.32
C GLN A 211 -30.24 -0.64 4.67
N SER A 212 -31.52 -0.31 4.70
CA SER A 212 -31.96 1.02 5.15
C SER A 212 -31.90 1.14 6.68
N PRO A 213 -31.50 2.30 7.22
CA PRO A 213 -31.69 2.60 8.63
C PRO A 213 -33.19 2.70 8.95
N LYS A 214 -33.59 2.35 10.18
CA LYS A 214 -35.00 2.50 10.62
C LYS A 214 -35.42 3.95 10.82
N VAL A 215 -34.46 4.86 10.93
CA VAL A 215 -34.69 6.29 11.09
C VAL A 215 -35.09 6.88 9.74
N VAL A 216 -36.38 7.19 9.56
CA VAL A 216 -36.97 7.65 8.30
C VAL A 216 -36.26 8.89 7.74
N ASP A 217 -35.93 9.85 8.60
CA ASP A 217 -35.22 11.08 8.18
C ASP A 217 -33.82 10.77 7.64
N LEU A 218 -33.14 9.78 8.22
CA LEU A 218 -31.82 9.34 7.76
C LEU A 218 -31.92 8.60 6.42
N GLU A 219 -32.91 7.72 6.26
CA GLU A 219 -33.17 7.03 5.00
C GLU A 219 -33.38 8.03 3.86
N GLN A 220 -34.20 9.07 4.08
CA GLN A 220 -34.42 10.11 3.08
C GLN A 220 -33.14 10.90 2.74
N LYS A 221 -32.29 11.17 3.73
CA LYS A 221 -30.97 11.81 3.52
C LYS A 221 -30.06 10.94 2.66
N ILE A 222 -30.00 9.63 2.92
CA ILE A 222 -29.21 8.68 2.13
C ILE A 222 -29.72 8.65 0.68
N ILE A 223 -31.04 8.51 0.47
CA ILE A 223 -31.64 8.50 -0.87
C ILE A 223 -31.31 9.78 -1.63
N LYS A 224 -31.43 10.95 -0.97
CA LYS A 224 -31.10 12.24 -1.59
C LYS A 224 -29.62 12.35 -1.93
N PHE A 225 -28.74 11.92 -1.04
CA PHE A 225 -27.29 11.97 -1.25
C PHE A 225 -26.85 11.08 -2.42
N PHE A 226 -27.40 9.87 -2.53
CA PHE A 226 -27.09 8.93 -3.61
C PHE A 226 -27.98 9.09 -4.86
N SER A 227 -28.69 10.22 -4.99
CA SER A 227 -29.42 10.55 -6.23
C SER A 227 -28.50 10.81 -7.42
N ILE A 228 -27.23 11.10 -7.16
CA ILE A 228 -26.15 11.23 -8.15
C ILE A 228 -25.00 10.30 -7.79
N PRO A 229 -24.19 9.84 -8.77
CA PRO A 229 -22.99 9.06 -8.50
C PRO A 229 -22.01 9.83 -7.61
N GLN A 230 -21.57 9.19 -6.52
CA GLN A 230 -20.67 9.78 -5.53
C GLN A 230 -19.22 9.35 -5.79
N ILE A 231 -18.70 9.69 -6.97
CA ILE A 231 -17.31 9.42 -7.36
C ILE A 231 -16.39 10.38 -6.61
N LEU A 232 -15.27 9.88 -6.08
CA LEU A 232 -14.28 10.67 -5.36
C LEU A 232 -13.19 11.14 -6.32
N ASP A 233 -12.84 12.42 -6.24
CA ASP A 233 -11.61 12.94 -6.84
C ASP A 233 -10.38 12.52 -6.01
N ASP A 234 -9.19 12.62 -6.61
CA ASP A 234 -7.96 12.08 -6.01
C ASP A 234 -7.49 12.82 -4.75
N ASP A 235 -7.78 14.12 -4.63
CA ASP A 235 -7.39 14.91 -3.46
C ASP A 235 -8.27 14.52 -2.27
N LEU A 236 -9.59 14.50 -2.46
CA LEU A 236 -10.53 14.04 -1.44
C LEU A 236 -10.32 12.56 -1.09
N LEU A 237 -9.98 11.72 -2.07
CA LEU A 237 -9.72 10.30 -1.86
C LEU A 237 -8.53 10.06 -0.94
N GLN A 238 -7.43 10.82 -1.09
CA GLN A 238 -6.25 10.68 -0.23
C GLN A 238 -6.60 10.93 1.23
N ASP A 239 -7.37 11.98 1.53
CA ASP A 239 -7.79 12.28 2.90
C ASP A 239 -8.68 11.18 3.48
N ILE A 240 -9.62 10.69 2.67
CA ILE A 240 -10.52 9.59 3.04
C ILE A 240 -9.77 8.29 3.29
N VAL A 241 -8.77 7.99 2.46
CA VAL A 241 -7.94 6.80 2.59
C VAL A 241 -7.13 6.84 3.89
N LYS A 242 -6.49 7.98 4.18
CA LYS A 242 -5.75 8.17 5.45
C LYS A 242 -6.67 7.99 6.66
N LEU A 243 -7.91 8.47 6.57
CA LEU A 243 -8.92 8.25 7.60
C LEU A 243 -9.29 6.77 7.75
N HIS A 244 -9.47 6.04 6.66
CA HIS A 244 -9.79 4.60 6.69
C HIS A 244 -8.64 3.71 7.20
N GLN A 245 -7.42 4.24 7.21
CA GLN A 245 -6.25 3.58 7.79
C GLN A 245 -6.04 3.92 9.27
N GLN A 246 -6.83 4.84 9.85
CA GLN A 246 -6.75 5.14 11.27
C GLN A 246 -7.18 3.92 12.12
N PRO A 247 -6.55 3.72 13.29
CA PRO A 247 -6.88 2.60 14.15
C PRO A 247 -8.34 2.61 14.60
N GLY A 248 -9.02 1.47 14.54
CA GLY A 248 -10.41 1.33 14.97
C GLY A 248 -11.45 1.62 13.90
N VAL A 249 -11.09 2.26 12.78
CA VAL A 249 -12.06 2.62 11.72
C VAL A 249 -12.57 1.38 10.97
N LYS A 250 -11.72 0.38 10.76
CA LYS A 250 -12.14 -0.89 10.13
C LYS A 250 -13.13 -1.65 11.02
N GLU A 251 -12.85 -1.68 12.31
CA GLU A 251 -13.67 -2.32 13.33
C GLU A 251 -15.02 -1.60 13.45
N LEU A 252 -15.00 -0.27 13.54
CA LEU A 252 -16.21 0.57 13.57
C LEU A 252 -17.09 0.32 12.33
N ASN A 253 -16.50 0.34 11.14
CA ASN A 253 -17.22 0.05 9.90
C ASN A 253 -17.81 -1.36 9.88
N SER A 254 -17.15 -2.34 10.50
CA SER A 254 -17.66 -3.70 10.59
C SER A 254 -18.88 -3.77 11.51
N LEU A 255 -18.80 -3.15 12.70
CA LEU A 255 -19.92 -3.06 13.65
C LEU A 255 -21.13 -2.36 13.03
N LEU A 256 -20.90 -1.23 12.37
CA LEU A 256 -21.95 -0.46 11.71
C LEU A 256 -22.61 -1.21 10.54
N ARG A 257 -21.89 -2.15 9.90
CA ARG A 257 -22.43 -3.00 8.83
C ARG A 257 -23.25 -4.18 9.37
N GLU A 258 -22.96 -4.64 10.58
CA GLU A 258 -23.70 -5.73 11.23
C GLU A 258 -25.09 -5.29 11.68
N ASP A 259 -25.24 -4.05 12.16
CA ASP A 259 -26.53 -3.49 12.58
C ASP A 259 -26.84 -2.12 11.95
N VAL A 260 -26.84 -2.08 10.62
CA VAL A 260 -27.23 -0.87 9.86
C VAL A 260 -28.60 -0.32 10.28
N PRO A 261 -29.66 -1.14 10.50
CA PRO A 261 -30.99 -0.62 10.81
C PRO A 261 -31.07 0.15 12.13
N ASN A 262 -30.35 -0.28 13.17
CA ASN A 262 -30.43 0.32 14.50
C ASN A 262 -29.25 1.26 14.84
N GLY A 263 -28.15 1.19 14.09
CA GLY A 263 -26.92 1.89 14.42
C GLY A 263 -26.28 1.33 15.69
N ILE A 264 -25.26 2.03 16.19
CA ILE A 264 -24.59 1.69 17.45
C ILE A 264 -24.59 2.89 18.39
N ASP A 265 -24.42 2.65 19.68
CA ASP A 265 -24.29 3.72 20.68
C ASP A 265 -23.02 4.55 20.43
N TYR A 266 -23.11 5.86 20.65
CA TYR A 266 -21.99 6.79 20.45
C TYR A 266 -20.76 6.44 21.30
N GLU A 267 -20.95 6.03 22.55
CA GLU A 267 -19.83 5.66 23.44
C GLU A 267 -19.12 4.39 22.95
N ILE A 268 -19.87 3.45 22.38
CA ILE A 268 -19.30 2.24 21.76
C ILE A 268 -18.50 2.63 20.51
N ALA A 269 -19.05 3.51 19.67
CA ALA A 269 -18.35 4.01 18.49
C ALA A 269 -17.04 4.71 18.88
N LEU A 270 -17.09 5.60 19.86
CA LEU A 270 -15.95 6.36 20.37
C LEU A 270 -14.88 5.44 20.97
N THR A 271 -15.28 4.44 21.76
CA THR A 271 -14.37 3.43 22.31
C THR A 271 -13.67 2.64 21.21
N THR A 272 -14.40 2.30 20.13
CA THR A 272 -13.86 1.54 19.00
C THR A 272 -12.75 2.31 18.28
N VAL A 273 -12.89 3.64 18.16
CA VAL A 273 -11.86 4.53 17.60
C VAL A 273 -10.91 5.09 18.68
N ARG A 274 -10.66 4.32 19.74
CA ARG A 274 -9.68 4.61 20.81
C ARG A 274 -9.92 5.93 21.56
N ASN A 275 -11.18 6.32 21.72
CA ASN A 275 -11.61 7.55 22.37
C ASN A 275 -11.12 8.83 21.69
N ASP A 276 -10.89 8.78 20.38
CA ASP A 276 -10.59 9.96 19.59
C ASP A 276 -11.87 10.48 18.91
N PRO A 277 -12.51 11.55 19.43
CA PRO A 277 -13.72 12.09 18.83
C PRO A 277 -13.46 12.71 17.45
N THR A 278 -12.23 13.13 17.17
CA THR A 278 -11.90 13.77 15.88
C THR A 278 -12.10 12.79 14.72
N ILE A 279 -11.86 11.49 14.93
CA ILE A 279 -12.10 10.46 13.92
C ILE A 279 -13.59 10.36 13.57
N LEU A 280 -14.48 10.41 14.57
CA LEU A 280 -15.92 10.39 14.33
C LEU A 280 -16.40 11.67 13.62
N GLU A 281 -15.91 12.82 14.05
CA GLU A 281 -16.19 14.11 13.41
C GLU A 281 -15.75 14.12 11.93
N GLU A 282 -14.57 13.56 11.62
CA GLU A 282 -14.08 13.45 10.25
C GLU A 282 -14.88 12.43 9.42
N LEU A 283 -15.23 11.28 9.99
CA LEU A 283 -16.09 10.29 9.33
C LEU A 283 -17.47 10.86 9.01
N GLU A 284 -18.04 11.67 9.90
CA GLU A 284 -19.30 12.36 9.66
C GLU A 284 -19.14 13.47 8.61
N ARG A 285 -18.09 14.29 8.73
CA ARG A 285 -17.74 15.34 7.75
C ARG A 285 -17.62 14.77 6.33
N PHE A 286 -16.99 13.61 6.17
CA PHE A 286 -16.85 12.93 4.89
C PHE A 286 -18.04 12.05 4.51
N SER A 287 -19.14 12.10 5.27
CA SER A 287 -20.39 11.40 5.01
C SER A 287 -20.26 9.87 4.98
N PHE A 288 -19.41 9.28 5.82
CA PHE A 288 -19.35 7.82 6.03
C PHE A 288 -20.27 7.37 7.15
N ILE A 289 -20.40 8.19 8.19
CA ILE A 289 -21.33 7.96 9.29
C ILE A 289 -22.31 9.13 9.43
N TYR A 290 -23.34 8.94 10.24
CA TYR A 290 -24.26 9.97 10.65
C TYR A 290 -24.53 9.86 12.15
N ILE A 291 -24.33 10.94 12.90
CA ILE A 291 -24.57 10.99 14.33
C ILE A 291 -26.00 11.51 14.56
N TYR A 292 -26.87 10.64 15.07
CA TYR A 292 -28.26 10.95 15.36
C TYR A 292 -28.42 11.31 16.84
N GLU A 293 -28.90 12.54 17.10
CA GLU A 293 -29.18 13.08 18.45
C GLU A 293 -28.04 12.91 19.46
N GLU A 294 -26.78 12.87 19.00
CA GLU A 294 -25.57 12.65 19.82
C GLU A 294 -25.57 11.33 20.63
N LYS A 295 -26.45 10.39 20.30
CA LYS A 295 -26.61 9.13 21.04
C LYS A 295 -26.29 7.91 20.20
N GLN A 296 -26.55 7.99 18.89
CA GLN A 296 -26.42 6.85 18.01
C GLN A 296 -25.64 7.22 16.76
N VAL A 297 -24.77 6.31 16.34
CA VAL A 297 -23.99 6.42 15.11
C VAL A 297 -24.53 5.43 14.11
N PHE A 298 -24.85 5.91 12.92
CA PHE A 298 -25.35 5.10 11.81
C PHE A 298 -24.36 5.08 10.66
N LEU A 299 -24.34 3.97 9.92
CA LEU A 299 -23.64 3.91 8.65
C LEU A 299 -24.38 4.78 7.63
N PHE A 300 -23.70 5.78 7.07
CA PHE A 300 -24.27 6.64 6.01
C PHE A 300 -23.79 6.21 4.62
N SER A 301 -22.52 5.84 4.50
CA SER A 301 -21.96 5.33 3.25
C SER A 301 -20.79 4.38 3.48
N ASN A 302 -20.41 3.67 2.43
CA ASN A 302 -19.19 2.88 2.39
C ASN A 302 -18.28 3.36 1.27
N LEU A 303 -16.97 3.34 1.52
CA LEU A 303 -15.97 3.47 0.47
C LEU A 303 -15.91 2.18 -0.36
N GLN A 304 -15.93 2.32 -1.68
CA GLN A 304 -15.75 1.22 -2.62
C GLN A 304 -14.79 1.62 -3.73
N PHE A 305 -13.82 0.74 -4.01
CA PHE A 305 -12.98 0.80 -5.19
C PHE A 305 -13.60 -0.07 -6.28
N VAL A 306 -13.78 0.50 -7.47
CA VAL A 306 -14.40 -0.17 -8.61
C VAL A 306 -13.37 -0.32 -9.72
N LYS A 307 -12.99 -1.56 -10.03
CA LYS A 307 -12.18 -1.89 -11.20
C LYS A 307 -13.04 -1.90 -12.45
N PHE A 308 -12.51 -1.35 -13.53
CA PHE A 308 -13.19 -1.36 -14.82
C PHE A 308 -12.19 -1.53 -15.97
N ASN A 309 -12.69 -2.09 -17.07
CA ASN A 309 -11.91 -2.30 -18.27
C ASN A 309 -11.60 -0.94 -18.94
N PRO A 310 -10.33 -0.60 -19.21
CA PRO A 310 -9.92 0.71 -19.69
C PRO A 310 -10.12 0.86 -21.21
N SER A 311 -11.29 0.48 -21.73
CA SER A 311 -11.65 0.58 -23.15
C SER A 311 -11.57 2.00 -23.71
N TYR A 312 -11.65 3.01 -22.84
CA TYR A 312 -11.37 4.39 -23.23
C TYR A 312 -9.95 4.55 -23.78
N LEU A 313 -8.95 3.74 -23.40
CA LEU A 313 -7.60 3.87 -23.94
C LEU A 313 -7.53 3.69 -25.47
N LEU A 314 -8.46 2.97 -26.10
CA LEU A 314 -8.44 2.71 -27.54
C LEU A 314 -8.34 4.00 -28.39
N HIS A 315 -9.01 5.08 -27.96
CA HIS A 315 -8.93 6.36 -28.68
C HIS A 315 -7.58 7.07 -28.48
N ILE A 316 -6.96 6.90 -27.31
CA ILE A 316 -5.65 7.47 -26.97
C ILE A 316 -4.55 6.73 -27.72
N LEU A 317 -4.60 5.40 -27.71
CA LEU A 317 -3.62 4.51 -28.34
C LEU A 317 -3.55 4.74 -29.85
N LYS A 318 -4.70 4.92 -30.51
CA LYS A 318 -4.73 5.26 -31.93
C LYS A 318 -3.93 6.52 -32.23
N LYS A 319 -4.16 7.60 -31.47
CA LYS A 319 -3.45 8.88 -31.63
C LYS A 319 -1.94 8.74 -31.38
N ARG A 320 -1.57 8.03 -30.30
CA ARG A 320 -0.16 7.80 -29.94
C ARG A 320 0.59 6.93 -30.95
N TYR A 321 -0.10 5.97 -31.56
CA TYR A 321 0.46 5.18 -32.64
C TYR A 321 0.66 6.01 -33.92
N GLU A 322 -0.34 6.82 -34.30
CA GLU A 322 -0.25 7.74 -35.45
C GLU A 322 0.88 8.78 -35.28
N SER A 323 1.14 9.24 -34.05
CA SER A 323 2.26 10.13 -33.71
C SER A 323 3.61 9.42 -33.54
N LYS A 324 3.65 8.08 -33.69
CA LYS A 324 4.84 7.23 -33.50
C LYS A 324 5.42 7.27 -32.09
N GLU A 325 4.60 7.56 -31.08
CA GLU A 325 4.99 7.51 -29.66
C GLU A 325 5.05 6.08 -29.11
N ILE A 326 4.31 5.15 -29.72
CA ILE A 326 4.28 3.73 -29.34
C ILE A 326 4.46 2.85 -30.57
N SER A 327 5.02 1.65 -30.38
CA SER A 327 5.19 0.68 -31.47
C SER A 327 3.89 -0.06 -31.81
N LEU A 328 3.90 -0.79 -32.95
CA LEU A 328 2.77 -1.63 -33.33
C LEU A 328 2.57 -2.79 -32.35
N GLU A 329 3.67 -3.39 -31.86
CA GLU A 329 3.63 -4.46 -30.86
C GLU A 329 3.00 -3.97 -29.55
N GLN A 330 3.43 -2.79 -29.08
CA GLN A 330 2.86 -2.15 -27.89
C GLN A 330 1.36 -1.86 -28.06
N LEU A 331 0.95 -1.40 -29.24
CA LEU A 331 -0.46 -1.20 -29.57
C LEU A 331 -1.25 -2.52 -29.50
N ILE A 332 -0.75 -3.57 -30.13
CA ILE A 332 -1.40 -4.88 -30.18
C ILE A 332 -1.53 -5.47 -28.78
N HIS A 333 -0.44 -5.54 -28.01
CA HIS A 333 -0.47 -6.05 -26.64
C HIS A 333 -1.47 -5.29 -25.77
N GLN A 334 -1.50 -3.96 -25.85
CA GLN A 334 -2.45 -3.17 -25.09
C GLN A 334 -3.92 -3.43 -25.49
N ILE A 335 -4.20 -3.63 -26.78
CA ILE A 335 -5.54 -4.00 -27.27
C ILE A 335 -5.93 -5.40 -26.77
N GLU A 336 -5.00 -6.35 -26.77
CA GLU A 336 -5.23 -7.71 -26.25
C GLU A 336 -5.60 -7.69 -24.76
N PHE A 337 -4.95 -6.83 -23.96
CA PHE A 337 -5.29 -6.66 -22.56
C PHE A 337 -6.66 -6.02 -22.34
N ILE A 338 -7.04 -5.04 -23.17
CA ILE A 338 -8.36 -4.39 -23.12
C ILE A 338 -9.47 -5.33 -23.60
N SER A 339 -9.17 -6.30 -24.46
CA SER A 339 -10.17 -7.19 -25.06
C SER A 339 -10.45 -8.46 -24.25
N LYS A 340 -9.70 -8.68 -23.16
CA LYS A 340 -9.93 -9.74 -22.17
C LYS A 340 -10.92 -9.25 -21.11
#